data_AF-M7WRZ2-F1
#
_entry.id   AF-M7WRZ2-F1
#
_cell.length_a   1.000
_cell.length_b   1.000
_cell.length_c   1.000
_cell.angle_alpha   90.00
_cell.angle_beta   90.00
_cell.angle_gamma   90.00
#
_symmetry.space_group_name_H-M   'P 1'
#
loop_
_entity.id
_entity.type
_entity.pdbx_description
1 polymer ?
#
loop_
_entity_poly.entity_id
_entity_poly.type
_entity_poly.pdbx_seq_one_letter_code
_entity_poly.pdbx_strand_id
1 'polypeptide(L)'
;MVAYWLWTGDKEPAALREDILAARDAACAVGETLDSLHIHPSYRKPSEPQISQKDYDEALKIALELMPGVSHLELSLNHETRLFPSSFRNLRKLVLSGTEYGLIRLQTTIIPPLPPSLEYLHLKHLETAGFSSMCTNLRVLLLTTVTFSEPDHLIHCLRNTPAIEILGLSYCDRGSLTPSALAKIPATVKHVYSSASTSREALAALPDTVSSLTYVEPAHLLTRLSQLSDLSYACFKKEISFTRQEEGWRRGPRYPVEAWAKEKLNGIA
;
A
#
# COMPACT_ATOMS: atom_id res chain seq x y z
N MET A 1 -7.09 -21.40 0.79
CA MET A 1 -6.48 -20.17 0.27
C MET A 1 -5.00 -20.25 0.63
N VAL A 2 -4.12 -20.53 -0.34
CA VAL A 2 -2.69 -20.76 -0.07
C VAL A 2 -1.89 -19.53 -0.46
N ALA A 3 -1.15 -18.97 0.51
CA ALA A 3 -0.15 -17.94 0.24
C ALA A 3 1.22 -18.58 0.01
N TYR A 4 1.88 -18.22 -1.08
CA TYR A 4 3.20 -18.72 -1.43
C TYR A 4 4.27 -17.65 -1.34
N TRP A 5 5.40 -18.02 -0.74
CA TRP A 5 6.56 -17.16 -0.54
C TRP A 5 7.65 -17.55 -1.52
N LEU A 6 7.97 -16.64 -2.41
CA LEU A 6 8.98 -16.78 -3.43
C LEU A 6 10.18 -15.92 -3.04
N TRP A 7 11.26 -16.58 -2.65
CA TRP A 7 12.52 -15.95 -2.31
C TRP A 7 13.40 -15.90 -3.57
N THR A 8 13.48 -14.74 -4.21
CA THR A 8 14.42 -14.54 -5.33
C THR A 8 15.82 -14.46 -4.76
N GLY A 9 16.80 -15.10 -5.40
CA GLY A 9 18.19 -14.99 -4.98
C GLY A 9 18.76 -16.18 -4.20
N ASP A 10 18.05 -17.24 -3.87
CA ASP A 10 18.72 -18.44 -3.28
C ASP A 10 18.96 -19.57 -4.28
N LYS A 11 18.32 -19.52 -5.46
CA LYS A 11 18.44 -20.56 -6.49
C LYS A 11 18.38 -19.97 -7.91
N GLU A 12 18.93 -20.70 -8.89
CA GLU A 12 18.83 -20.36 -10.32
C GLU A 12 17.36 -20.24 -10.78
N PRO A 13 17.05 -19.46 -11.83
CA PRO A 13 15.69 -19.27 -12.33
C PRO A 13 14.93 -20.57 -12.66
N ALA A 14 15.65 -21.62 -13.06
CA ALA A 14 15.07 -22.95 -13.27
C ALA A 14 14.47 -23.53 -11.99
N ALA A 15 15.13 -23.37 -10.84
CA ALA A 15 14.61 -23.82 -9.56
C ALA A 15 13.41 -22.99 -9.09
N LEU A 16 13.35 -21.71 -9.46
CA LEU A 16 12.21 -20.84 -9.16
C LEU A 16 10.91 -21.34 -9.83
N ARG A 17 11.03 -21.72 -11.10
CA ARG A 17 9.92 -22.29 -11.88
C ARG A 17 9.42 -23.58 -11.23
N GLU A 18 10.32 -24.49 -10.89
CA GLU A 18 9.96 -25.77 -10.27
C GLU A 18 9.38 -25.58 -8.86
N ASP A 19 9.88 -24.62 -8.08
CA ASP A 19 9.33 -24.27 -6.76
C ASP A 19 7.88 -23.73 -6.89
N ILE A 20 7.60 -22.87 -7.89
CA ILE A 20 6.23 -22.39 -8.19
C ILE A 20 5.33 -23.55 -8.61
N LEU A 21 5.80 -24.43 -9.51
CA LEU A 21 5.04 -25.58 -9.99
C LEU A 21 4.71 -26.54 -8.84
N ALA A 22 5.68 -26.86 -7.99
CA ALA A 22 5.49 -27.72 -6.83
C ALA A 22 4.46 -27.13 -5.86
N ALA A 23 4.50 -25.83 -5.60
CA ALA A 23 3.54 -25.15 -4.74
C ALA A 23 2.12 -25.16 -5.32
N ARG A 24 2.00 -24.90 -6.62
CA ARG A 24 0.72 -24.96 -7.34
C ARG A 24 0.15 -26.37 -7.30
N ASP A 25 0.96 -27.37 -7.62
CA ASP A 25 0.53 -28.76 -7.68
C ASP A 25 0.16 -29.29 -6.28
N ALA A 26 0.88 -28.86 -5.24
CA ALA A 26 0.53 -29.13 -3.84
C ALA A 26 -0.81 -28.51 -3.43
N ALA A 27 -1.08 -27.25 -3.82
CA ALA A 27 -2.36 -26.60 -3.57
C ALA A 27 -3.50 -27.32 -4.32
N CYS A 28 -3.29 -27.66 -5.59
CA CYS A 28 -4.25 -28.42 -6.39
C CYS A 28 -4.56 -29.80 -5.78
N ALA A 29 -3.55 -30.49 -5.23
CA ALA A 29 -3.72 -31.81 -4.62
C ALA A 29 -4.66 -31.81 -3.41
N VAL A 30 -4.79 -30.67 -2.71
CA VAL A 30 -5.72 -30.48 -1.59
C VAL A 30 -7.02 -29.78 -1.98
N GLY A 31 -7.26 -29.58 -3.27
CA GLY A 31 -8.46 -28.89 -3.78
C GLY A 31 -8.44 -27.38 -3.55
N GLU A 32 -7.27 -26.78 -3.31
CA GLU A 32 -7.11 -25.34 -3.13
C GLU A 32 -6.48 -24.70 -4.37
N THR A 33 -6.68 -23.39 -4.52
CA THR A 33 -6.00 -22.57 -5.53
C THR A 33 -4.97 -21.67 -4.87
N LEU A 34 -3.82 -21.54 -5.51
CA LEU A 34 -2.79 -20.59 -5.12
C LEU A 34 -3.19 -19.22 -5.68
N ASP A 35 -3.55 -18.30 -4.79
CA ASP A 35 -4.17 -17.03 -5.15
C ASP A 35 -3.42 -15.81 -4.62
N SER A 36 -2.44 -16.03 -3.74
CA SER A 36 -1.55 -15.03 -3.17
C SER A 36 -0.08 -15.40 -3.39
N LEU A 37 0.68 -14.50 -4.00
CA LEU A 37 2.11 -14.64 -4.25
C LEU A 37 2.89 -13.50 -3.59
N HIS A 38 3.94 -13.84 -2.86
CA HIS A 38 4.85 -12.88 -2.25
C HIS A 38 6.25 -13.06 -2.84
N ILE A 39 6.76 -12.07 -3.56
CA ILE A 39 8.10 -12.08 -4.14
C ILE A 39 9.01 -11.21 -3.27
N HIS A 40 9.84 -11.88 -2.46
CA HIS A 40 10.80 -11.22 -1.60
C HIS A 40 12.22 -11.47 -2.09
N PRO A 41 13.10 -10.48 -1.98
CA PRO A 41 14.51 -10.74 -2.11
C PRO A 41 14.96 -11.64 -0.96
N SER A 42 15.72 -12.69 -1.26
CA SER A 42 16.37 -13.49 -0.23
C SER A 42 17.31 -12.60 0.59
N TYR A 43 17.38 -12.87 1.89
CA TYR A 43 18.25 -12.16 2.82
C TYR A 43 19.71 -12.53 2.54
N ARG A 44 20.26 -12.04 1.43
CA ARG A 44 21.67 -12.13 1.11
C ARG A 44 22.44 -11.15 1.97
N LYS A 45 23.61 -11.58 2.46
CA LYS A 45 24.53 -10.68 3.19
C LYS A 45 24.93 -9.53 2.25
N PRO A 46 25.29 -8.33 2.76
CA PRO A 46 25.73 -7.22 1.92
C PRO A 46 26.89 -7.54 0.96
N SER A 47 27.66 -8.59 1.26
CA SER A 47 28.78 -9.10 0.46
C SER A 47 28.39 -10.07 -0.66
N GLU A 48 27.13 -10.52 -0.70
CA GLU A 48 26.63 -11.45 -1.71
C GLU A 48 25.96 -10.68 -2.87
N PRO A 49 26.01 -11.20 -4.10
CA PRO A 49 25.41 -10.51 -5.24
C PRO A 49 23.92 -10.30 -4.98
N GLN A 50 23.46 -9.05 -5.01
CA GLN A 50 22.03 -8.78 -4.88
C GLN A 50 21.27 -9.35 -6.08
N ILE A 51 19.99 -9.64 -5.89
CA ILE A 51 19.11 -10.10 -6.98
C ILE A 51 19.14 -9.08 -8.10
N SER A 52 19.51 -9.54 -9.28
CA SER A 52 19.55 -8.67 -10.45
C SER A 52 18.13 -8.38 -10.92
N GLN A 53 17.95 -7.25 -11.62
CA GLN A 53 16.67 -6.97 -12.27
C GLN A 53 16.21 -8.08 -13.20
N LYS A 54 17.15 -8.79 -13.84
CA LYS A 54 16.87 -9.89 -14.74
C LYS A 54 16.17 -11.05 -14.02
N ASP A 55 16.63 -11.39 -12.82
CA ASP A 55 16.04 -12.48 -12.01
C ASP A 55 14.61 -12.13 -11.58
N TYR A 56 14.38 -10.86 -11.26
CA TYR A 56 13.06 -10.34 -10.91
C TYR A 56 12.10 -10.35 -12.11
N ASP A 57 12.57 -9.90 -13.26
CA ASP A 57 11.80 -9.90 -14.51
C ASP A 57 11.42 -11.31 -14.94
N GLU A 58 12.33 -12.26 -14.76
CA GLU A 58 12.10 -13.68 -15.03
C GLU A 58 11.09 -14.28 -14.04
N ALA A 59 11.19 -13.96 -12.75
CA ALA A 59 10.22 -14.36 -11.73
C ALA A 59 8.80 -13.89 -12.06
N LEU A 60 8.63 -12.62 -12.46
CA LEU A 60 7.33 -12.08 -12.85
C LEU A 60 6.76 -12.76 -14.10
N LYS A 61 7.61 -13.06 -15.11
CA LYS A 61 7.18 -13.79 -16.32
C LYS A 61 6.71 -15.19 -15.98
N ILE A 62 7.48 -15.92 -15.19
CA ILE A 62 7.14 -17.28 -14.75
C ILE A 62 5.84 -17.25 -13.94
N ALA A 63 5.69 -16.30 -13.01
CA ALA A 63 4.48 -16.16 -12.20
C ALA A 63 3.24 -15.88 -13.06
N LEU A 64 3.35 -15.01 -14.07
CA LEU A 64 2.26 -14.70 -14.99
C LEU A 64 1.85 -15.92 -15.83
N GLU A 65 2.82 -16.71 -16.29
CA GLU A 65 2.59 -17.90 -17.10
C GLU A 65 1.97 -19.04 -16.27
N LEU A 66 2.53 -19.31 -15.09
CA LEU A 66 2.17 -20.48 -14.29
C LEU A 66 0.97 -20.24 -13.38
N MET A 67 0.70 -18.99 -13.04
CA MET A 67 -0.35 -18.62 -12.09
C MET A 67 -1.18 -17.43 -12.61
N PRO A 68 -1.86 -17.57 -13.76
CA PRO A 68 -2.67 -16.51 -14.34
C PRO A 68 -3.88 -16.11 -13.47
N GLY A 69 -4.25 -16.95 -12.49
CA GLY A 69 -5.33 -16.73 -11.53
C GLY A 69 -4.93 -15.95 -10.28
N VAL A 70 -3.67 -15.52 -10.12
CA VAL A 70 -3.23 -14.78 -8.93
C VAL A 70 -4.05 -13.52 -8.74
N SER A 71 -4.62 -13.39 -7.55
CA SER A 71 -5.48 -12.27 -7.16
C SER A 71 -4.80 -11.31 -6.19
N HIS A 72 -3.76 -11.78 -5.48
CA HIS A 72 -2.94 -11.00 -4.57
C HIS A 72 -1.45 -11.17 -4.88
N LEU A 73 -0.75 -10.05 -5.02
CA LEU A 73 0.67 -10.04 -5.30
C LEU A 73 1.37 -9.03 -4.40
N GLU A 74 2.44 -9.45 -3.75
CA GLU A 74 3.36 -8.58 -3.01
C GLU A 74 4.73 -8.63 -3.65
N LEU A 75 5.29 -7.45 -3.94
CA LEU A 75 6.54 -7.28 -4.66
C LEU A 75 7.44 -6.29 -3.93
N SER A 76 8.70 -6.64 -3.78
CA SER A 76 9.73 -5.69 -3.38
C SER A 76 10.38 -5.08 -4.62
N LEU A 77 10.34 -3.75 -4.73
CA LEU A 77 10.98 -2.96 -5.78
C LEU A 77 12.42 -2.64 -5.39
N ASN A 78 13.32 -2.67 -6.37
CA ASN A 78 14.68 -2.16 -6.28
C ASN A 78 14.86 -0.99 -7.27
N HIS A 79 16.02 -0.32 -7.22
CA HIS A 79 16.32 0.84 -8.07
C HIS A 79 16.36 0.55 -9.58
N GLU A 80 16.42 -0.73 -9.98
CA GLU A 80 16.47 -1.17 -11.37
C GLU A 80 15.12 -1.67 -11.88
N THR A 81 14.07 -1.64 -11.05
CA THR A 81 12.78 -2.26 -11.38
C THR A 81 12.08 -1.60 -12.55
N ARG A 82 12.02 -2.32 -13.69
CA ARG A 82 11.40 -1.87 -14.94
C ARG A 82 10.10 -2.59 -15.27
N LEU A 83 9.96 -3.85 -14.87
CA LEU A 83 8.73 -4.60 -15.08
C LEU A 83 7.77 -4.46 -13.90
N PHE A 84 6.51 -4.24 -14.25
CA PHE A 84 5.40 -4.16 -13.32
C PHE A 84 4.35 -5.21 -13.67
N PRO A 85 3.53 -5.64 -12.70
CA PRO A 85 2.54 -6.69 -12.91
C PRO A 85 1.32 -6.23 -13.74
N SER A 86 1.46 -5.24 -14.61
CA SER A 86 0.40 -4.65 -15.44
C SER A 86 -0.39 -5.68 -16.26
N SER A 87 0.24 -6.80 -16.62
CA SER A 87 -0.37 -7.87 -17.42
C SER A 87 -1.24 -8.86 -16.61
N PHE A 88 -1.25 -8.79 -15.28
CA PHE A 88 -2.02 -9.73 -14.44
C PHE A 88 -3.52 -9.39 -14.43
N ARG A 89 -4.30 -10.05 -15.29
CA ARG A 89 -5.72 -9.72 -15.49
C ARG A 89 -6.63 -9.99 -14.30
N ASN A 90 -6.24 -10.87 -13.37
CA ASN A 90 -7.05 -11.23 -12.20
C ASN A 90 -6.57 -10.57 -10.91
N LEU A 91 -5.54 -9.72 -10.98
CA LEU A 91 -4.91 -9.15 -9.80
C LEU A 91 -5.80 -8.07 -9.18
N ARG A 92 -6.37 -8.37 -8.01
CA ARG A 92 -7.22 -7.45 -7.24
C ARG A 92 -6.45 -6.69 -6.17
N LYS A 93 -5.39 -7.29 -5.63
CA LYS A 93 -4.58 -6.72 -4.55
C LYS A 93 -3.11 -6.71 -4.93
N LEU A 94 -2.48 -5.54 -4.84
CA LEU A 94 -1.06 -5.35 -5.10
C LEU A 94 -0.42 -4.62 -3.92
N VAL A 95 0.69 -5.17 -3.43
CA VAL A 95 1.56 -4.52 -2.45
C VAL A 95 2.92 -4.29 -3.11
N LEU A 96 3.37 -3.04 -3.17
CA LEU A 96 4.68 -2.66 -3.67
C LEU A 96 5.48 -2.08 -2.52
N SER A 97 6.61 -2.70 -2.19
CA SER A 97 7.50 -2.26 -1.12
C SER A 97 8.86 -1.85 -1.65
N GLY A 98 9.43 -0.76 -1.19
CA GLY A 98 10.88 -0.55 -1.26
C GLY A 98 11.62 -1.52 -0.34
N THR A 99 12.95 -1.53 -0.43
CA THR A 99 13.83 -2.35 0.41
C THR A 99 13.98 -1.75 1.81
N GLU A 100 14.26 -2.61 2.80
CA GLU A 100 14.19 -2.27 4.23
C GLU A 100 15.26 -1.26 4.72
N TYR A 101 16.29 -0.95 3.94
CA TYR A 101 17.46 -0.18 4.38
C TYR A 101 17.37 1.35 4.17
N GLY A 102 16.22 1.85 3.75
CA GLY A 102 15.97 3.29 3.58
C GLY A 102 14.89 3.54 2.54
N LEU A 103 14.38 4.78 2.48
CA LEU A 103 13.60 5.21 1.32
C LEU A 103 14.46 4.96 0.08
N ILE A 104 14.07 4.01 -0.77
CA ILE A 104 14.73 3.89 -2.07
C ILE A 104 14.38 5.18 -2.81
N ARG A 105 15.37 6.07 -2.92
CA ARG A 105 15.38 7.12 -3.93
C ARG A 105 15.62 6.47 -5.27
N LEU A 106 14.61 5.71 -5.72
CA LEU A 106 14.46 5.48 -7.13
C LEU A 106 14.41 6.87 -7.75
N GLN A 107 15.19 7.13 -8.81
CA GLN A 107 14.93 8.28 -9.66
C GLN A 107 13.42 8.34 -9.88
N THR A 108 12.79 9.41 -9.39
CA THR A 108 11.38 9.50 -9.01
C THR A 108 10.48 8.55 -9.80
N THR A 109 10.10 7.40 -9.21
CA THR A 109 9.37 6.38 -9.97
C THR A 109 7.96 6.86 -10.26
N ILE A 110 7.67 7.06 -11.54
CA ILE A 110 6.30 7.05 -12.03
C ILE A 110 5.87 5.58 -12.05
N ILE A 111 4.85 5.25 -11.26
CA ILE A 111 4.27 3.90 -11.23
C ILE A 111 3.59 3.68 -12.58
N PRO A 112 4.02 2.70 -13.38
CA PRO A 112 3.45 2.42 -14.70
C PRO A 112 2.00 1.90 -14.57
N PRO A 113 1.30 1.66 -15.70
CA PRO A 113 -0.11 1.31 -15.68
C PRO A 113 -0.39 0.08 -14.81
N LEU A 114 -1.31 0.21 -13.86
CA LEU A 114 -1.72 -0.88 -12.98
C LEU A 114 -2.67 -1.84 -13.71
N PRO A 115 -2.79 -3.10 -13.25
CA PRO A 115 -3.77 -4.02 -13.80
C PRO A 115 -5.18 -3.46 -13.77
N PRO A 116 -5.99 -3.69 -14.83
CA PRO A 116 -7.33 -3.12 -14.91
C PRO A 116 -8.27 -3.67 -13.83
N SER A 117 -8.02 -4.85 -13.28
CA SER A 117 -8.84 -5.46 -12.21
C SER A 117 -8.38 -5.06 -10.80
N LEU A 118 -7.38 -4.20 -10.67
CA LEU A 118 -6.81 -3.85 -9.37
C LEU A 118 -7.76 -2.97 -8.55
N GLU A 119 -8.15 -3.47 -7.39
CA GLU A 119 -9.06 -2.79 -6.44
C GLU A 119 -8.32 -2.25 -5.21
N TYR A 120 -7.19 -2.86 -4.85
CA TYR A 120 -6.41 -2.54 -3.66
C TYR A 120 -4.93 -2.38 -4.00
N LEU A 121 -4.35 -1.22 -3.65
CA LEU A 121 -2.94 -0.92 -3.78
C LEU A 121 -2.35 -0.48 -2.44
N HIS A 122 -1.22 -1.07 -2.06
CA HIS A 122 -0.43 -0.62 -0.92
C HIS A 122 1.00 -0.32 -1.36
N LEU A 123 1.41 0.93 -1.20
CA LEU A 123 2.78 1.39 -1.41
C LEU A 123 3.50 1.52 -0.06
N LYS A 124 4.64 0.85 0.10
CA LYS A 124 5.44 0.83 1.33
C LYS A 124 6.87 1.29 1.07
N HIS A 125 7.40 2.24 1.83
CA HIS A 125 8.82 2.63 1.77
C HIS A 125 9.30 3.07 0.37
N LEU A 126 8.53 3.93 -0.31
CA LEU A 126 8.82 4.37 -1.69
C LEU A 126 8.86 5.89 -1.82
N GLU A 127 9.65 6.38 -2.76
CA GLU A 127 9.52 7.73 -3.31
C GLU A 127 8.88 7.65 -4.71
N THR A 128 7.82 8.43 -4.97
CA THR A 128 7.08 8.34 -6.24
C THR A 128 6.58 9.70 -6.75
N ALA A 129 6.48 9.85 -8.07
CA ALA A 129 5.77 10.96 -8.74
C ALA A 129 4.29 10.65 -8.99
N GLY A 130 3.83 9.43 -8.66
CA GLY A 130 2.46 8.99 -8.84
C GLY A 130 2.25 8.00 -9.97
N PHE A 131 1.02 7.92 -10.47
CA PHE A 131 0.61 6.96 -11.49
C PHE A 131 0.76 7.52 -12.90
N SER A 132 1.30 6.72 -13.83
CA SER A 132 1.41 7.08 -15.26
C SER A 132 0.06 7.06 -15.99
N SER A 133 -0.96 6.44 -15.41
CA SER A 133 -2.27 6.26 -16.02
C SER A 133 -3.39 6.26 -14.99
N MET A 134 -4.62 6.42 -15.48
CA MET A 134 -5.80 6.26 -14.65
C MET A 134 -5.94 4.81 -14.14
N CYS A 135 -6.34 4.69 -12.88
CA CYS A 135 -6.58 3.43 -12.17
C CYS A 135 -8.07 3.37 -11.82
N THR A 136 -8.90 3.05 -12.81
CA THR A 136 -10.36 3.25 -12.76
C THR A 136 -11.09 2.41 -11.72
N ASN A 137 -10.54 1.27 -11.35
CA ASN A 137 -11.16 0.33 -10.42
C ASN A 137 -10.52 0.36 -9.02
N LEU A 138 -9.51 1.20 -8.80
CA LEU A 138 -8.81 1.26 -7.53
C LEU A 138 -9.70 1.90 -6.46
N ARG A 139 -10.11 1.10 -5.46
CA ARG A 139 -10.96 1.51 -4.34
C ARG A 139 -10.17 1.83 -3.09
N VAL A 140 -9.03 1.15 -2.89
CA VAL A 140 -8.18 1.29 -1.71
C VAL A 140 -6.76 1.67 -2.13
N LEU A 141 -6.28 2.79 -1.58
CA LEU A 141 -4.88 3.21 -1.67
C LEU A 141 -4.30 3.40 -0.29
N LEU A 142 -3.34 2.55 0.08
CA LEU A 142 -2.60 2.69 1.32
C LEU A 142 -1.17 3.14 1.03
N LEU A 143 -0.74 4.18 1.71
CA LEU A 143 0.58 4.77 1.62
C LEU A 143 1.23 4.62 2.99
N THR A 144 2.34 3.88 3.06
CA THR A 144 3.09 3.67 4.30
C THR A 144 4.55 4.06 4.09
N THR A 145 5.00 5.11 4.78
CA THR A 145 6.36 5.63 4.58
C THR A 145 6.62 5.96 3.10
N VAL A 146 5.64 6.61 2.47
CA VAL A 146 5.74 7.06 1.08
C VAL A 146 6.04 8.55 1.04
N THR A 147 6.99 8.93 0.20
CA THR A 147 7.34 10.32 -0.07
C THR A 147 6.93 10.68 -1.49
N PHE A 148 6.29 11.84 -1.66
CA PHE A 148 6.07 12.41 -2.98
C PHE A 148 7.11 13.50 -3.22
N SER A 149 7.78 13.47 -4.37
CA SER A 149 8.81 14.48 -4.69
C SER A 149 8.24 15.90 -4.78
N GLU A 150 6.93 16.05 -5.02
CA GLU A 150 6.21 17.32 -4.94
C GLU A 150 4.88 17.17 -4.19
N PRO A 151 4.41 18.19 -3.44
CA PRO A 151 3.18 18.10 -2.67
C PRO A 151 1.92 17.83 -3.50
N ASP A 152 1.84 18.34 -4.72
CA ASP A 152 0.67 18.19 -5.59
C ASP A 152 0.59 16.80 -6.25
N HIS A 153 1.67 16.00 -6.24
CA HIS A 153 1.68 14.65 -6.84
C HIS A 153 0.70 13.70 -6.16
N LEU A 154 0.52 13.78 -4.84
CA LEU A 154 -0.50 12.97 -4.15
C LEU A 154 -1.89 13.27 -4.72
N ILE A 155 -2.23 14.56 -4.91
CA ILE A 155 -3.53 14.96 -5.43
C ILE A 155 -3.69 14.55 -6.88
N HIS A 156 -2.63 14.62 -7.68
CA HIS A 156 -2.63 14.07 -9.03
C HIS A 156 -2.91 12.56 -9.03
N CYS A 157 -2.30 11.78 -8.12
CA CYS A 157 -2.59 10.35 -7.97
C CYS A 157 -4.07 10.10 -7.68
N LEU A 158 -4.63 10.82 -6.70
CA LEU A 158 -6.01 10.64 -6.29
C LEU A 158 -7.01 11.02 -7.40
N ARG A 159 -6.68 12.02 -8.22
CA ARG A 159 -7.49 12.37 -9.40
C ARG A 159 -7.45 11.30 -10.49
N ASN A 160 -6.35 10.56 -10.59
CA ASN A 160 -6.21 9.43 -11.51
C ASN A 160 -6.90 8.15 -10.98
N THR A 161 -7.50 8.16 -9.79
CA THR A 161 -8.20 7.02 -9.18
C THR A 161 -9.67 7.36 -8.93
N PRO A 162 -10.53 7.40 -9.97
CA PRO A 162 -11.90 7.92 -9.83
C PRO A 162 -12.84 7.08 -8.95
N ALA A 163 -12.48 5.82 -8.64
CA ALA A 163 -13.27 4.94 -7.78
C ALA A 163 -12.74 4.85 -6.33
N ILE A 164 -11.77 5.69 -5.96
CA ILE A 164 -11.12 5.59 -4.66
C ILE A 164 -12.08 5.96 -3.52
N GLU A 165 -12.20 5.08 -2.53
CA GLU A 165 -13.07 5.26 -1.35
C GLU A 165 -12.28 5.26 -0.04
N ILE A 166 -11.15 4.53 0.00
CA ILE A 166 -10.34 4.33 1.20
C ILE A 166 -8.92 4.81 0.95
N LEU A 167 -8.47 5.77 1.75
CA LEU A 167 -7.14 6.36 1.68
C LEU A 167 -6.40 6.19 3.01
N GLY A 168 -5.28 5.46 3.00
CA GLY A 168 -4.39 5.32 4.16
C GLY A 168 -3.13 6.16 4.03
N LEU A 169 -2.89 7.05 4.99
CA LEU A 169 -1.73 7.96 5.06
C LEU A 169 -0.92 7.67 6.33
N SER A 170 -0.10 6.63 6.29
CA SER A 170 0.68 6.19 7.46
C SER A 170 2.14 6.57 7.29
N TYR A 171 2.67 7.43 8.16
CA TYR A 171 4.08 7.83 8.16
C TYR A 171 4.57 8.43 6.82
N CYS A 172 3.66 9.00 6.03
CA CYS A 172 4.01 9.77 4.83
C CYS A 172 4.69 11.09 5.18
N ASP A 173 5.49 11.62 4.26
CA ASP A 173 6.21 12.88 4.49
C ASP A 173 5.27 14.06 4.76
N ARG A 174 5.67 14.93 5.69
CA ARG A 174 4.92 16.12 6.10
C ARG A 174 4.78 17.14 4.98
N GLY A 175 5.77 17.25 4.09
CA GLY A 175 5.74 18.18 2.97
C GLY A 175 4.62 17.87 1.98
N SER A 176 4.23 16.61 1.85
CA SER A 176 3.14 16.18 0.95
C SER A 176 1.74 16.27 1.57
N LEU A 177 1.63 16.48 2.89
CA LEU A 177 0.36 16.45 3.64
C LEU A 177 -0.01 17.83 4.20
N THR A 178 0.03 18.86 3.35
CA THR A 178 -0.35 20.22 3.72
C THR A 178 -1.89 20.37 3.79
N PRO A 179 -2.41 21.38 4.52
CA PRO A 179 -3.84 21.68 4.52
C PRO A 179 -4.41 21.93 3.13
N SER A 180 -3.65 22.61 2.26
CA SER A 180 -4.06 22.86 0.88
C SER A 180 -4.11 21.60 0.02
N ALA A 181 -3.25 20.61 0.29
CA ALA A 181 -3.32 19.30 -0.38
C ALA A 181 -4.54 18.51 0.13
N LEU A 182 -4.69 18.35 1.45
CA LEU A 182 -5.79 17.55 2.00
C LEU A 182 -7.19 18.11 1.70
N ALA A 183 -7.33 19.43 1.55
CA ALA A 183 -8.57 20.06 1.09
C ALA A 183 -8.96 19.70 -0.36
N LYS A 184 -8.01 19.24 -1.18
CA LYS A 184 -8.23 18.84 -2.59
C LYS A 184 -8.48 17.35 -2.75
N ILE A 185 -8.60 16.58 -1.67
CA ILE A 185 -8.93 15.15 -1.75
C ILE A 185 -10.25 14.98 -2.52
N PRO A 186 -10.33 14.05 -3.49
CA PRO A 186 -11.56 13.84 -4.25
C PRO A 186 -12.75 13.44 -3.38
N ALA A 187 -13.94 13.89 -3.77
CA ALA A 187 -15.20 13.62 -3.09
C ALA A 187 -15.54 12.12 -2.97
N THR A 188 -14.92 11.27 -3.77
CA THR A 188 -15.11 9.82 -3.75
C THR A 188 -14.48 9.18 -2.51
N VAL A 189 -13.46 9.81 -1.92
CA VAL A 189 -12.80 9.33 -0.71
C VAL A 189 -13.73 9.52 0.49
N LYS A 190 -14.11 8.40 1.12
CA LYS A 190 -15.02 8.35 2.27
C LYS A 190 -14.29 8.07 3.58
N HIS A 191 -13.27 7.23 3.52
CA HIS A 191 -12.52 6.78 4.69
C HIS A 191 -11.06 7.21 4.58
N VAL A 192 -10.59 7.96 5.58
CA VAL A 192 -9.19 8.38 5.68
C VAL A 192 -8.57 7.78 6.93
N TYR A 193 -7.45 7.10 6.78
CA TYR A 193 -6.57 6.75 7.88
C TYR A 193 -5.37 7.68 7.86
N SER A 194 -4.97 8.18 9.02
CA SER A 194 -3.81 9.04 9.16
C SER A 194 -3.03 8.72 10.43
N SER A 195 -1.71 8.92 10.41
CA SER A 195 -0.86 8.83 11.60
C SER A 195 -0.18 10.17 11.95
N ALA A 196 0.63 10.19 13.01
CA ALA A 196 1.28 11.41 13.54
C ALA A 196 2.20 12.20 12.57
N SER A 197 2.39 11.72 11.34
CA SER A 197 3.02 12.54 10.31
C SER A 197 2.09 13.62 9.74
N THR A 198 0.77 13.54 9.92
CA THR A 198 -0.16 14.57 9.45
C THR A 198 -0.42 15.65 10.50
N SER A 199 -0.37 16.94 10.12
CA SER A 199 -0.65 18.05 11.04
C SER A 199 -2.14 18.18 11.35
N ARG A 200 -2.48 18.83 12.46
CA ARG A 200 -3.88 19.04 12.87
C ARG A 200 -4.64 19.91 11.88
N GLU A 201 -3.99 20.97 11.41
CA GLU A 201 -4.53 21.90 10.42
C GLU A 201 -4.81 21.17 9.11
N ALA A 202 -3.95 20.22 8.74
CA ALA A 202 -4.12 19.43 7.55
C ALA A 202 -5.33 18.50 7.66
N LEU A 203 -5.51 17.82 8.80
CA LEU A 203 -6.68 16.98 9.06
C LEU A 203 -7.98 17.80 9.12
N ALA A 204 -7.94 18.99 9.71
CA ALA A 204 -9.08 19.89 9.75
C ALA A 204 -9.50 20.35 8.34
N ALA A 205 -8.57 20.38 7.39
CA ALA A 205 -8.82 20.77 6.00
C ALA A 205 -9.43 19.67 5.12
N LEU A 206 -9.59 18.43 5.61
CA LEU A 206 -10.25 17.36 4.85
C LEU A 206 -11.65 17.80 4.36
N PRO A 207 -12.07 17.42 3.14
CA PRO A 207 -13.39 17.78 2.65
C PRO A 207 -14.49 17.09 3.46
N ASP A 208 -15.67 17.72 3.53
CA ASP A 208 -16.82 17.20 4.30
C ASP A 208 -17.38 15.88 3.74
N THR A 209 -16.95 15.47 2.55
CA THR A 209 -17.26 14.16 1.96
C THR A 209 -16.58 13.00 2.69
N VAL A 210 -15.54 13.27 3.48
CA VAL A 210 -14.88 12.27 4.32
C VAL A 210 -15.77 11.97 5.53
N SER A 211 -16.57 10.91 5.41
CA SER A 211 -17.50 10.46 6.46
C SER A 211 -16.82 9.73 7.63
N SER A 212 -15.57 9.29 7.46
CA SER A 212 -14.84 8.51 8.46
C SER A 212 -13.36 8.87 8.44
N LEU A 213 -12.85 9.37 9.55
CA LEU A 213 -11.43 9.61 9.77
C LEU A 213 -10.94 8.76 10.95
N THR A 214 -9.89 7.98 10.75
CA THR A 214 -9.19 7.27 11.81
C THR A 214 -7.79 7.87 11.97
N TYR A 215 -7.52 8.51 13.10
CA TYR A 215 -6.22 9.13 13.38
C TYR A 215 -5.48 8.43 14.52
N VAL A 216 -4.32 7.85 14.23
CA VAL A 216 -3.51 7.09 15.19
C VAL A 216 -2.24 7.85 15.55
N GLU A 217 -2.12 8.23 16.82
CA GLU A 217 -0.92 8.85 17.36
C GLU A 217 -0.04 7.77 18.03
N PRO A 218 1.28 7.71 17.75
CA PRO A 218 2.18 6.79 18.42
C PRO A 218 2.12 6.97 19.94
N ALA A 219 2.02 5.87 20.67
CA ALA A 219 1.89 5.89 22.13
C ALA A 219 3.03 6.64 22.86
N HIS A 220 4.21 6.77 22.26
CA HIS A 220 5.34 7.52 22.82
C HIS A 220 5.23 9.05 22.63
N LEU A 221 4.32 9.53 21.78
CA LEU A 221 3.98 10.95 21.62
C LEU A 221 2.77 11.35 22.49
N LEU A 222 2.05 10.38 23.05
CA LEU A 222 0.99 10.58 24.04
C LEU A 222 1.60 10.97 25.41
N THR A 223 2.12 12.19 25.52
CA THR A 223 2.45 12.79 26.82
C THR A 223 1.16 13.15 27.56
N ARG A 224 1.19 13.28 28.90
CA ARG A 224 0.02 13.68 29.74
C ARG A 224 -0.66 15.00 29.31
N LEU A 225 -0.04 15.76 28.41
CA LEU A 225 -0.50 17.03 27.86
C LEU A 225 -0.88 16.94 26.36
N SER A 226 -0.90 15.75 25.74
CA SER A 226 -1.38 15.62 24.36
C SER A 226 -2.87 15.94 24.34
N GLN A 227 -3.16 17.19 23.97
CA GLN A 227 -4.49 17.78 23.80
C GLN A 227 -5.26 16.99 22.73
N LEU A 228 -5.82 15.85 23.14
CA LEU A 228 -6.87 15.14 22.43
C LEU A 228 -8.15 16.00 22.34
N SER A 229 -8.26 17.10 23.11
CA SER A 229 -9.41 18.01 23.11
C SER A 229 -9.66 18.65 21.74
N ASP A 230 -8.61 19.14 21.07
CA ASP A 230 -8.80 20.01 19.91
C ASP A 230 -8.97 19.20 18.61
N LEU A 231 -8.29 18.05 18.51
CA LEU A 231 -8.51 17.11 17.42
C LEU A 231 -9.87 16.41 17.55
N SER A 232 -10.26 16.05 18.77
CA SER A 232 -11.61 15.57 19.05
C SER A 232 -12.65 16.64 18.75
N TYR A 233 -12.36 17.93 18.97
CA TYR A 233 -13.26 19.03 18.62
C TYR A 233 -13.41 19.23 17.10
N ALA A 234 -12.32 19.12 16.33
CA ALA A 234 -12.38 19.16 14.87
C ALA A 234 -13.12 17.93 14.29
N CYS A 235 -12.90 16.74 14.85
CA CYS A 235 -13.64 15.53 14.49
C CYS A 235 -15.13 15.64 14.89
N PHE A 236 -15.42 16.16 16.08
CA PHE A 236 -16.76 16.40 16.59
C PHE A 236 -17.53 17.42 15.74
N LYS A 237 -16.88 18.51 15.32
CA LYS A 237 -17.45 19.49 14.38
C LYS A 237 -17.85 18.88 13.03
N LYS A 238 -17.18 17.80 12.63
CA LYS A 238 -17.46 17.06 11.39
C LYS A 238 -18.30 15.80 11.61
N GLU A 239 -18.86 15.64 12.82
CA GLU A 239 -19.65 14.45 13.22
C GLU A 239 -18.91 13.11 13.02
N ILE A 240 -17.57 13.14 12.99
CA ILE A 240 -16.74 11.95 12.87
C ILE A 240 -16.76 11.23 14.22
N SER A 241 -17.39 10.05 14.24
CA SER A 241 -17.43 9.16 15.40
C SER A 241 -16.39 8.05 15.27
N PHE A 242 -15.85 7.61 16.41
CA PHE A 242 -14.91 6.50 16.48
C PHE A 242 -15.57 5.30 17.15
N THR A 243 -15.31 4.10 16.64
CA THR A 243 -15.69 2.87 17.33
C THR A 243 -14.80 2.66 18.55
N ARG A 244 -15.29 1.88 19.53
CA ARG A 244 -14.49 1.49 20.71
C ARG A 244 -13.17 0.79 20.33
N GLN A 245 -13.18 0.10 19.19
CA GLN A 245 -12.02 -0.59 18.64
C GLN A 245 -11.01 0.42 18.06
N GLU A 246 -11.47 1.42 17.31
CA GLU A 246 -10.67 2.55 16.83
C GLU A 246 -10.03 3.33 18.00
N GLU A 247 -10.75 3.56 19.09
CA GLU A 247 -10.17 4.18 20.28
C GLU A 247 -9.08 3.34 20.95
N GLY A 248 -9.26 2.02 21.01
CA GLY A 248 -8.24 1.09 21.53
C GLY A 248 -6.96 1.11 20.69
N TRP A 249 -7.12 1.20 19.37
CA TRP A 249 -6.04 1.28 18.40
C TRP A 249 -5.27 2.59 18.42
N ARG A 250 -5.95 3.71 18.67
CA ARG A 250 -5.31 5.03 18.90
C ARG A 250 -4.34 5.03 20.07
N ARG A 251 -4.57 4.16 21.07
CA ARG A 251 -3.75 4.05 22.29
C ARG A 251 -2.74 2.91 22.24
N GLY A 252 -2.83 2.04 21.22
CA GLY A 252 -1.93 0.91 21.04
C GLY A 252 -0.60 1.31 20.39
N PRO A 253 0.45 0.49 20.53
CA PRO A 253 1.76 0.79 19.95
C PRO A 253 1.77 0.79 18.42
N ARG A 254 0.84 0.07 17.76
CA ARG A 254 0.67 0.03 16.29
C ARG A 254 -0.76 -0.37 15.94
N TYR A 255 -1.46 0.45 15.16
CA TYR A 255 -2.66 0.00 14.47
C TYR A 255 -2.31 -0.28 13.00
N PRO A 256 -2.42 -1.53 12.51
CA PRO A 256 -2.05 -1.85 11.12
C PRO A 256 -3.08 -1.26 10.14
N VAL A 257 -2.60 -0.37 9.26
CA VAL A 257 -3.40 0.31 8.24
C VAL A 257 -4.08 -0.68 7.28
N GLU A 258 -3.48 -1.86 7.05
CA GLU A 258 -4.07 -2.92 6.23
C GLU A 258 -5.30 -3.55 6.87
N ALA A 259 -5.27 -3.79 8.19
CA ALA A 259 -6.40 -4.37 8.90
C ALA A 259 -7.59 -3.39 8.92
N TRP A 260 -7.29 -2.11 9.13
CA TRP A 260 -8.26 -1.03 9.04
C TRP A 260 -8.93 -0.95 7.67
N ALA A 261 -8.13 -0.95 6.61
CA ALA A 261 -8.65 -0.85 5.26
C ALA A 261 -9.56 -2.05 4.92
N LYS A 262 -9.19 -3.25 5.38
CA LYS A 262 -10.00 -4.46 5.20
C LYS A 262 -11.34 -4.37 5.94
N GLU A 263 -11.35 -3.84 7.17
CA GLU A 263 -12.57 -3.61 7.93
C GLU A 263 -13.50 -2.64 7.20
N LYS A 264 -12.98 -1.49 6.75
CA LYS A 264 -13.79 -0.51 6.01
C LYS A 264 -14.29 -1.06 4.70
N LEU A 265 -13.48 -1.81 3.96
CA LEU A 265 -13.90 -2.43 2.70
C LEU A 265 -15.06 -3.43 2.90
N ASN A 266 -15.02 -4.22 3.98
CA ASN A 266 -16.10 -5.13 4.34
C ASN A 266 -17.39 -4.41 4.76
N GLY A 267 -17.29 -3.20 5.30
CA GLY A 267 -18.44 -2.38 5.67
C GLY A 267 -19.09 -1.62 4.50
N ILE A 268 -18.44 -1.58 3.33
CA ILE A 268 -18.96 -0.95 2.10
C ILE A 268 -19.70 -1.97 1.21
N ALA A 269 -19.41 -3.27 1.35
CA ALA A 269 -20.04 -4.37 0.62
C ALA A 269 -21.42 -4.72 1.19
#